data_AF-A0A2B8A065-F1
#
_entry.id   AF-A0A2B8A065-F1
#
_cell.length_a   1.000
_cell.length_b   1.000
_cell.length_c   1.000
_cell.angle_alpha   90.00
_cell.angle_beta   90.00
_cell.angle_gamma   90.00
#
_symmetry.space_group_name_H-M   'P 1'
#
loop_
_entity.id
_entity.type
_entity.pdbx_description
1 polymer ?
#
loop_
_entity_poly.entity_id
_entity_poly.type
_entity_poly.pdbx_seq_one_letter_code
_entity_poly.pdbx_strand_id
1 'polypeptide(L)'
;AAAGRALVPKFDDLFNRTDGTNEGNSEGIWVVNGYNQPLGGPRISINLHFGTQYKKFNTPSHALHQAYLDENDAQRLYSTIIFSDQVDALYPNVPGTLYAGIFEFVPVVSWSDPYWPSDKFPFAHKFRVPRNNQNLYWFRLSDILLLKAEALMNKG
;
A
#
# COMPACT_ATOMS: atom_id res chain seq x y z
N ALA A 1 -10.19 -26.31 -1.00
CA ALA A 1 -10.41 -24.86 -0.93
C ALA A 1 -10.42 -24.45 0.54
N ALA A 2 -9.64 -23.45 0.95
CA ALA A 2 -9.63 -23.01 2.34
C ALA A 2 -10.96 -22.29 2.67
N ALA A 3 -11.83 -22.92 3.45
CA ALA A 3 -12.91 -22.33 4.26
C ALA A 3 -13.74 -21.17 3.64
N GLY A 4 -14.17 -21.25 2.38
CA GLY A 4 -15.03 -20.24 1.75
C GLY A 4 -14.34 -18.91 1.40
N ARG A 5 -13.00 -18.90 1.34
CA ARG A 5 -12.19 -17.73 0.95
C ARG A 5 -11.93 -17.72 -0.56
N ALA A 6 -11.80 -16.52 -1.13
CA ALA A 6 -11.52 -16.30 -2.54
C ALA A 6 -10.61 -15.09 -2.74
N LEU A 7 -9.75 -15.15 -3.77
CA LEU A 7 -8.96 -13.99 -4.19
C LEU A 7 -9.89 -12.86 -4.62
N VAL A 8 -9.56 -11.62 -4.25
CA VAL A 8 -10.31 -10.49 -4.78
C VAL A 8 -10.00 -10.34 -6.28
N PRO A 9 -11.01 -10.06 -7.14
CA PRO A 9 -10.78 -10.00 -8.58
C PRO A 9 -9.79 -8.92 -9.02
N LYS A 10 -9.81 -7.78 -8.32
CA LYS A 10 -8.92 -6.64 -8.60
C LYS A 10 -8.00 -6.43 -7.41
N PHE A 11 -6.69 -6.58 -7.63
CA PHE A 11 -5.70 -6.46 -6.55
C PHE A 11 -5.72 -5.10 -5.84
N ASP A 12 -6.09 -4.06 -6.59
CA ASP A 12 -6.24 -2.70 -6.09
C ASP A 12 -7.29 -2.59 -4.98
N ASP A 13 -8.32 -3.45 -5.01
CA ASP A 13 -9.44 -3.44 -4.06
C ASP A 13 -9.03 -3.92 -2.66
N LEU A 14 -7.87 -4.57 -2.52
CA LEU A 14 -7.27 -4.92 -1.22
C LEU A 14 -6.90 -3.68 -0.39
N PHE A 15 -6.64 -2.54 -1.06
CA PHE A 15 -6.05 -1.35 -0.46
C PHE A 15 -6.88 -0.08 -0.70
N ASN A 16 -8.13 -0.23 -1.17
CA ASN A 16 -8.91 0.87 -1.69
C ASN A 16 -9.26 1.93 -0.63
N ARG A 17 -9.43 3.16 -1.12
CA ARG A 17 -9.41 4.45 -0.44
C ARG A 17 -10.76 4.89 0.16
N THR A 18 -11.88 4.37 -0.34
CA THR A 18 -13.13 5.15 -0.31
C THR A 18 -13.98 4.97 0.94
N ASP A 19 -13.86 3.88 1.69
CA ASP A 19 -14.85 3.59 2.74
C ASP A 19 -14.44 2.56 3.81
N GLY A 20 -13.27 1.92 3.71
CA GLY A 20 -12.91 0.83 4.63
C GLY A 20 -13.86 -0.37 4.53
N THR A 21 -14.66 -0.50 3.47
CA THR A 21 -15.66 -1.60 3.37
C THR A 21 -15.08 -2.91 2.86
N ASN A 22 -13.92 -2.87 2.18
CA ASN A 22 -13.19 -4.07 1.77
C ASN A 22 -12.28 -4.64 2.88
N GLU A 23 -12.29 -4.03 4.06
CA GLU A 23 -11.53 -4.44 5.23
C GLU A 23 -12.23 -5.63 5.91
N GLY A 24 -11.90 -6.83 5.45
CA GLY A 24 -12.64 -8.06 5.79
C GLY A 24 -13.13 -8.84 4.57
N ASN A 25 -12.61 -8.53 3.38
CA ASN A 25 -12.91 -9.24 2.15
C ASN A 25 -12.65 -10.76 2.23
N SER A 26 -13.07 -11.45 1.16
CA SER A 26 -12.94 -12.90 1.01
C SER A 26 -11.49 -13.40 0.98
N GLU A 27 -10.50 -12.52 0.84
CA GLU A 27 -9.09 -12.88 0.75
C GLU A 27 -8.33 -12.74 2.08
N GLY A 28 -8.79 -11.87 2.98
CA GLY A 28 -8.20 -11.68 4.31
C GLY A 28 -8.39 -12.90 5.20
N ILE A 29 -7.29 -13.45 5.74
CA ILE A 29 -7.31 -14.62 6.64
C ILE A 29 -6.99 -14.18 8.07
N TRP A 30 -5.88 -13.45 8.23
CA TRP A 30 -5.51 -12.81 9.48
C TRP A 30 -5.24 -11.34 9.22
N VAL A 31 -6.08 -10.50 9.81
CA VAL A 31 -6.09 -9.07 9.59
C VAL A 31 -6.05 -8.36 10.94
N VAL A 32 -5.10 -7.44 11.12
CA VAL A 32 -5.09 -6.53 12.25
C VAL A 32 -6.02 -5.37 11.92
N ASN A 33 -7.00 -5.16 12.79
CA ASN A 33 -8.02 -4.14 12.60
C ASN A 33 -7.44 -2.73 12.91
N GLY A 34 -7.54 -1.81 11.95
CA GLY A 34 -7.10 -0.43 12.11
C GLY A 34 -8.13 0.51 12.75
N TYR A 35 -9.41 0.14 12.78
CA TYR A 35 -10.52 0.99 13.23
C TYR A 35 -10.48 1.31 14.73
N ASN A 36 -10.83 2.55 15.08
CA ASN A 36 -11.07 3.04 16.46
C ASN A 36 -9.95 2.82 17.49
N GLN A 37 -8.69 2.70 17.08
CA GLN A 37 -7.60 2.66 18.05
C GLN A 37 -7.42 4.05 18.69
N PRO A 38 -7.56 4.19 20.03
CA PRO A 38 -7.11 5.39 20.73
C PRO A 38 -5.63 5.63 20.42
N LEU A 39 -5.19 6.89 20.41
CA LEU A 39 -3.81 7.35 20.17
C LEU A 39 -2.74 6.31 20.55
N GLY A 40 -2.35 5.42 19.62
CA GLY A 40 -1.53 4.24 19.93
C GLY A 40 -1.65 3.06 18.95
N GLY A 41 -2.69 3.02 18.10
CA GLY A 41 -2.77 2.06 16.99
C GLY A 41 -1.60 2.20 16.00
N PRO A 42 -1.32 1.17 15.17
CA PRO A 42 -0.27 1.24 14.15
C PRO A 42 -0.53 2.46 13.28
N ARG A 43 0.34 3.48 13.37
CA ARG A 43 0.24 4.73 12.61
C ARG A 43 0.58 4.55 11.14
N ILE A 44 0.22 3.40 10.56
CA ILE A 44 0.53 3.02 9.19
C ILE A 44 -0.56 3.60 8.29
N SER A 45 -0.41 4.89 7.98
CA SER A 45 -1.29 5.61 7.04
C SER A 45 -0.51 6.15 5.86
N ILE A 46 -1.27 6.78 4.97
CA ILE A 46 -0.74 7.60 3.88
C ILE A 46 0.29 8.64 4.36
N ASN A 47 0.28 9.09 5.64
CA ASN A 47 1.24 10.07 6.12
C ASN A 47 2.67 9.51 6.25
N LEU A 48 2.83 8.24 6.67
CA LEU A 48 4.15 7.60 6.70
C LEU A 48 4.80 7.46 5.32
N HIS A 49 3.98 7.35 4.28
CA HIS A 49 4.43 7.02 2.94
C HIS A 49 4.50 8.26 2.03
N PHE A 50 3.53 9.18 2.14
CA PHE A 50 3.38 10.36 1.26
C PHE A 50 3.26 11.69 2.00
N GLY A 51 3.13 11.69 3.34
CA GLY A 51 3.03 12.90 4.17
C GLY A 51 4.38 13.46 4.66
N THR A 52 4.41 14.10 5.83
CA THR A 52 5.61 14.77 6.37
C THR A 52 6.42 13.90 7.34
N GLN A 53 6.05 12.63 7.53
CA GLN A 53 6.62 11.74 8.55
C GLN A 53 7.76 10.84 7.99
N TYR A 54 7.88 9.59 8.48
CA TYR A 54 9.02 8.67 8.30
C TYR A 54 9.18 8.07 6.89
N LYS A 55 9.10 8.90 5.84
CA LYS A 55 9.14 8.50 4.43
C LYS A 55 10.41 7.75 4.01
N LYS A 56 11.56 8.15 4.58
CA LYS A 56 12.89 7.67 4.15
C LYS A 56 13.08 6.15 4.26
N PHE A 57 12.28 5.46 5.08
CA PHE A 57 12.45 4.03 5.36
C PHE A 57 11.40 3.12 4.72
N ASN A 58 10.45 3.66 3.95
CA ASN A 58 9.33 2.92 3.37
C ASN A 58 9.28 3.03 1.84
N THR A 59 10.44 3.20 1.21
CA THR A 59 10.57 3.49 -0.21
C THR A 59 10.87 2.20 -0.99
N PRO A 60 10.03 1.83 -1.97
CA PRO A 60 10.27 0.69 -2.85
C PRO A 60 11.67 0.74 -3.46
N SER A 61 12.27 -0.43 -3.76
CA SER A 61 13.58 -0.51 -4.42
C SER A 61 13.45 -0.51 -5.94
N HIS A 62 14.51 -0.11 -6.65
CA HIS A 62 14.51 -0.06 -8.11
C HIS A 62 14.29 -1.45 -8.71
N ALA A 63 14.87 -2.48 -8.07
CA ALA A 63 14.66 -3.87 -8.45
C ALA A 63 13.19 -4.31 -8.32
N LEU A 64 12.47 -3.86 -7.29
CA LEU A 64 11.04 -4.18 -7.15
C LEU A 64 10.21 -3.52 -8.25
N HIS A 65 10.52 -2.26 -8.59
CA HIS A 65 9.87 -1.58 -9.70
C HIS A 65 10.15 -2.31 -11.04
N GLN A 66 11.40 -2.67 -11.29
CA GLN A 66 11.80 -3.37 -12.52
C GLN A 66 11.13 -4.74 -12.64
N ALA A 67 11.05 -5.50 -11.56
CA ALA A 67 10.40 -6.81 -11.56
C ALA A 67 8.93 -6.75 -12.01
N TYR A 68 8.18 -5.69 -11.65
CA TYR A 68 6.83 -5.52 -12.16
C TYR A 68 6.80 -5.17 -13.66
N LEU A 69 7.76 -4.39 -14.15
CA LEU A 69 7.83 -4.03 -15.57
C LEU A 69 8.20 -5.24 -16.44
N ASP A 70 9.16 -6.04 -16.00
CA ASP A 70 9.62 -7.23 -16.71
C ASP A 70 8.47 -8.23 -16.91
N GLU A 71 7.56 -8.32 -15.94
CA GLU A 71 6.36 -9.16 -15.98
C GLU A 71 5.12 -8.48 -16.61
N ASN A 72 5.26 -7.24 -17.10
CA ASN A 72 4.15 -6.42 -17.63
C ASN A 72 2.95 -6.29 -16.64
N ASP A 73 3.24 -6.19 -15.35
CA ASP A 73 2.25 -6.24 -14.28
C ASP A 73 1.85 -4.85 -13.77
N ALA A 74 1.16 -4.11 -14.63
CA ALA A 74 0.68 -2.76 -14.33
C ALA A 74 -0.27 -2.73 -13.12
N GLN A 75 -1.11 -3.76 -12.93
CA GLN A 75 -2.10 -3.78 -11.85
C GLN A 75 -1.44 -3.79 -10.47
N ARG A 76 -0.48 -4.70 -10.25
CA ARG A 76 0.20 -4.78 -8.94
C ARG A 76 1.26 -3.70 -8.79
N LEU A 77 1.87 -3.22 -9.88
CA LEU A 77 2.74 -2.05 -9.86
C LEU A 77 2.03 -0.82 -9.31
N TYR A 78 0.94 -0.38 -9.97
CA TYR A 78 0.20 0.82 -9.56
C TYR A 78 -0.45 0.67 -8.19
N SER A 79 -0.73 -0.56 -7.76
CA SER A 79 -1.23 -0.80 -6.42
C SER A 79 -0.15 -0.73 -5.33
N THR A 80 1.12 -0.90 -5.71
CA THR A 80 2.25 -1.06 -4.79
C THR A 80 3.14 0.18 -4.72
N ILE A 81 3.30 0.88 -5.85
CA ILE A 81 4.20 2.03 -5.99
C ILE A 81 3.40 3.18 -6.59
N ILE A 82 3.62 4.37 -6.05
CA ILE A 82 3.21 5.64 -6.65
C ILE A 82 4.39 6.60 -6.53
N PHE A 83 4.58 7.41 -7.55
CA PHE A 83 5.64 8.39 -7.61
C PHE A 83 5.17 9.75 -7.11
N SER A 84 6.10 10.55 -6.60
CA SER A 84 5.82 11.85 -5.99
C SER A 84 5.09 12.82 -6.94
N ASP A 85 5.40 12.79 -8.24
CA ASP A 85 4.73 13.54 -9.30
C ASP A 85 3.28 13.10 -9.58
N GLN A 86 2.88 11.91 -9.12
CA GLN A 86 1.54 11.35 -9.32
C GLN A 86 0.61 11.57 -8.11
N VAL A 87 1.17 11.95 -6.96
CA VAL A 87 0.42 12.04 -5.69
C VAL A 87 -0.73 13.03 -5.82
N ASP A 88 -0.49 14.25 -6.32
CA ASP A 88 -1.52 15.28 -6.40
C ASP A 88 -2.66 14.90 -7.36
N ALA A 89 -2.32 14.25 -8.49
CA ALA A 89 -3.30 13.80 -9.48
C ALA A 89 -4.18 12.66 -8.96
N LEU A 90 -3.61 11.72 -8.21
CA LEU A 90 -4.35 10.60 -7.63
C LEU A 90 -5.05 10.97 -6.33
N TYR A 91 -4.58 12.00 -5.63
CA TYR A 91 -5.13 12.50 -4.37
C TYR A 91 -5.62 13.97 -4.46
N PRO A 92 -6.44 14.32 -5.48
CA PRO A 92 -6.78 15.72 -5.80
C PRO A 92 -7.74 16.37 -4.79
N ASN A 93 -8.38 15.55 -3.95
CA ASN A 93 -9.31 15.95 -2.87
C ASN A 93 -8.71 15.76 -1.46
N VAL A 94 -7.39 15.66 -1.36
CA VAL A 94 -6.68 15.96 -0.11
C VAL A 94 -6.03 17.37 -0.10
N PRO A 95 -6.58 18.43 -0.73
CA PRO A 95 -6.32 19.80 -0.30
C PRO A 95 -6.87 19.94 1.12
N GLY A 96 -6.07 20.45 2.04
CA GLY A 96 -6.34 20.43 3.48
C GLY A 96 -7.79 20.71 3.90
N THR A 97 -8.59 19.67 4.15
CA THR A 97 -9.72 19.58 5.11
C THR A 97 -10.42 18.22 4.91
N LEU A 98 -10.21 17.23 5.77
CA LEU A 98 -10.93 17.10 7.05
C LEU A 98 -10.05 17.25 8.31
N TYR A 99 -8.78 17.62 8.14
CA TYR A 99 -7.90 18.08 9.22
C TYR A 99 -6.95 19.15 8.67
N ALA A 100 -7.39 20.41 8.65
CA ALA A 100 -6.53 21.56 8.38
C ALA A 100 -5.36 21.58 9.39
N GLY A 101 -4.13 21.30 8.93
CA GLY A 101 -2.91 21.53 9.70
C GLY A 101 -2.03 20.31 10.07
N ILE A 102 -2.33 19.08 9.66
CA ILE A 102 -1.53 17.89 10.04
C ILE A 102 -1.14 16.93 8.88
N PHE A 103 -1.62 17.16 7.67
CA PHE A 103 -1.35 16.29 6.51
C PHE A 103 -1.01 17.15 5.28
N GLU A 104 0.26 17.56 5.18
CA GLU A 104 0.81 18.16 3.96
C GLU A 104 1.46 17.05 3.13
N PHE A 105 1.03 16.87 1.88
CA PHE A 105 1.76 16.03 0.95
C PHE A 105 3.00 16.78 0.48
N VAL A 106 4.11 16.05 0.40
CA VAL A 106 5.39 16.61 -0.03
C VAL A 106 5.72 15.98 -1.37
N PRO A 107 5.34 16.63 -2.50
CA PRO A 107 5.54 16.11 -3.87
C PRO A 107 7.00 16.21 -4.34
N VAL A 108 7.85 16.93 -3.60
CA VAL A 108 9.30 16.96 -3.81
C VAL A 108 9.98 16.71 -2.48
N VAL A 109 10.70 15.59 -2.37
CA VAL A 109 11.45 15.27 -1.16
C VAL A 109 12.79 16.01 -1.11
N SER A 110 13.37 16.19 0.08
CA SER A 110 14.67 16.85 0.25
C SER A 110 15.87 15.94 -0.07
N TRP A 111 15.62 14.75 -0.62
CA TRP A 111 16.63 13.76 -0.98
C TRP A 111 16.36 13.17 -2.37
N SER A 112 17.38 12.59 -2.97
CA SER A 112 17.33 11.85 -4.22
C SER A 112 18.37 10.74 -4.20
N ASP A 113 18.31 9.84 -5.18
CA ASP A 113 19.36 8.84 -5.41
C ASP A 113 19.69 8.74 -6.92
N PRO A 114 20.67 7.92 -7.34
CA PRO A 114 21.06 7.81 -8.75
C PRO A 114 19.96 7.33 -9.71
N TYR A 115 18.93 6.64 -9.21
CA TYR A 115 17.82 6.11 -9.99
C TYR A 115 16.59 7.02 -9.94
N TRP A 116 16.38 7.73 -8.84
CA TRP A 116 15.19 8.56 -8.64
C TRP A 116 15.51 9.99 -8.20
N PRO A 117 15.13 10.99 -9.03
CA PRO A 117 15.20 12.39 -8.62
C PRO A 117 14.14 12.68 -7.55
N SER A 118 14.33 13.78 -6.84
CA SER A 118 13.49 14.18 -5.70
C SER A 118 12.02 14.43 -6.06
N ASP A 119 11.76 14.86 -7.29
CA ASP A 119 10.45 15.14 -7.86
C ASP A 119 9.78 13.92 -8.50
N LYS A 120 10.49 12.78 -8.58
CA LYS A 120 9.96 11.48 -9.05
C LYS A 120 10.39 10.34 -8.14
N PHE A 121 10.26 10.55 -6.83
CA PHE A 121 10.65 9.58 -5.83
C PHE A 121 9.52 8.57 -5.57
N PRO A 122 9.79 7.25 -5.49
CA PRO A 122 8.75 6.26 -5.27
C PRO A 122 8.40 6.13 -3.78
N PHE A 123 7.12 5.91 -3.49
CA PHE A 123 6.70 5.45 -2.16
C PHE A 123 5.67 4.33 -2.22
N ALA A 124 5.52 3.61 -1.10
CA ALA A 124 4.64 2.45 -1.01
C ALA A 124 3.15 2.86 -1.02
N HIS A 125 2.40 2.35 -2.00
CA HIS A 125 1.02 2.72 -2.28
C HIS A 125 -0.01 1.72 -1.75
N LYS A 126 0.37 0.84 -0.81
CA LYS A 126 -0.56 -0.13 -0.20
C LYS A 126 -1.32 0.42 1.02
N PHE A 127 -0.99 1.63 1.48
CA PHE A 127 -1.64 2.31 2.61
C PHE A 127 -2.22 3.64 2.17
N ARG A 128 -3.50 3.62 1.77
CA ARG A 128 -4.17 4.72 1.08
C ARG A 128 -5.21 5.44 1.94
N VAL A 129 -5.54 4.89 3.11
CA VAL A 129 -6.51 5.52 4.02
C VAL A 129 -5.81 6.56 4.93
N PRO A 130 -6.28 7.82 4.97
CA PRO A 130 -5.59 8.88 5.72
C PRO A 130 -5.68 8.81 7.25
N ARG A 131 -6.66 8.11 7.81
CA ARG A 131 -7.02 8.19 9.25
C ARG A 131 -6.39 7.11 10.14
N ASN A 132 -5.29 6.49 9.71
CA ASN A 132 -4.65 5.35 10.42
C ASN A 132 -5.62 4.21 10.74
N ASN A 133 -6.74 4.15 10.04
CA ASN A 133 -7.79 3.17 10.25
C ASN A 133 -7.75 2.06 9.22
N GLN A 134 -6.66 1.99 8.42
CA GLN A 134 -6.52 0.95 7.43
C GLN A 134 -6.18 -0.39 8.10
N ASN A 135 -6.85 -1.45 7.68
CA ASN A 135 -6.49 -2.80 8.10
C ASN A 135 -5.13 -3.24 7.55
N LEU A 136 -4.38 -3.97 8.38
CA LEU A 136 -3.11 -4.58 8.00
C LEU A 136 -3.30 -6.08 7.82
N TYR A 137 -3.04 -6.59 6.61
CA TYR A 137 -3.00 -8.02 6.36
C TYR A 137 -1.72 -8.62 6.91
N TRP A 138 -1.84 -9.59 7.82
CA TRP A 138 -0.73 -10.46 8.22
C TRP A 138 -0.70 -11.73 7.39
N PHE A 139 -1.88 -12.24 7.02
CA PHE A 139 -2.03 -13.39 6.14
C PHE A 139 -3.25 -13.23 5.23
N ARG A 140 -3.06 -13.51 3.95
CA ARG A 140 -4.10 -13.55 2.92
C ARG A 140 -4.12 -14.91 2.23
N LEU A 141 -5.20 -15.18 1.51
CA LEU A 141 -5.32 -16.40 0.71
C LEU A 141 -4.19 -16.52 -0.32
N SER A 142 -3.73 -15.41 -0.91
CA SER A 142 -2.59 -15.45 -1.84
C SER A 142 -1.34 -16.07 -1.21
N ASP A 143 -1.11 -15.80 0.08
CA ASP A 143 0.08 -16.29 0.79
C ASP A 143 -0.01 -17.81 0.98
N ILE A 144 -1.20 -18.33 1.32
CA ILE A 144 -1.44 -19.79 1.40
C ILE A 144 -1.27 -20.45 0.03
N LEU A 145 -1.77 -19.84 -1.04
CA LEU A 145 -1.64 -20.40 -2.39
C LEU A 145 -0.16 -20.48 -2.81
N LEU A 146 0.61 -19.43 -2.54
CA LEU A 146 2.05 -19.40 -2.83
C LEU A 146 2.83 -20.40 -1.96
N LEU A 147 2.56 -20.47 -0.65
CA LEU A 147 3.17 -21.45 0.25
C LEU A 147 2.87 -22.89 -0.18
N LYS A 148 1.64 -23.16 -0.64
CA LYS A 148 1.27 -24.47 -1.17
C LYS A 148 2.02 -24.76 -2.47
N ALA A 149 2.10 -23.81 -3.39
CA ALA A 149 2.82 -23.98 -4.64
C ALA A 149 4.30 -24.26 -4.41
N GLU A 150 4.94 -23.51 -3.52
CA GLU A 150 6.33 -23.72 -3.09
C GLU A 150 6.52 -25.11 -2.45
N ALA A 151 5.64 -25.50 -1.53
CA ALA A 151 5.70 -26.80 -0.87
C ALA A 151 5.50 -27.98 -1.84
N LEU A 152 4.70 -27.80 -2.89
CA LEU A 152 4.53 -28.80 -3.95
C LEU A 152 5.77 -28.87 -4.83
N MET A 153 6.31 -27.73 -5.28
CA MET A 153 7.53 -27.67 -6.08
C MET A 153 8.71 -28.34 -5.36
N ASN A 154 8.85 -28.12 -4.06
CA ASN A 154 9.92 -28.73 -3.25
C ASN A 154 9.76 -30.25 -3.02
N LYS A 155 8.60 -30.83 -3.34
CA LYS A 155 8.36 -32.28 -3.23
C LYS A 155 8.70 -33.06 -4.50
N GLY A 156 8.94 -32.37 -5.62
CA GLY A 156 9.04 -32.97 -6.97
C GLY A 156 7.68 -33.25 -7.59
#